data_AF-A0AA44UA00-F1
#
_entry.id   AF-A0AA44UA00-F1
#
_cell.length_a   1.000
_cell.length_b   1.000
_cell.length_c   1.000
_cell.angle_alpha   90.00
_cell.angle_beta   90.00
_cell.angle_gamma   90.00
#
_symmetry.space_group_name_H-M   'P 1'
#
loop_
_entity.id
_entity.type
_entity.pdbx_description
1 polymer ?
#
loop_
_entity_poly.entity_id
_entity_poly.type
_entity_poly.pdbx_seq_one_letter_code
_entity_poly.pdbx_strand_id
1 'polypeptide(L)'
;MNIHALLSEQWTLPPFLPKRLLLSLLILLAPNAVFWVLALLTATARPIVNLDYLPAALLIALPWRFVKIAGVLAFWPAVLFDGLMMVIQLFPFMDLIGAINLVPFILTAPAPYQIMTGLLLLYMLAMPFVLQKAAVKTDFRHIAVCAAVVAAAGYFTGHLSYYDRGRMANIFGANNFYYAKS
;
A
#
# COMPACT_ATOMS: atom_id res chain seq x y z
N MET A 1 -17.80 16.69 27.18
CA MET A 1 -17.25 15.37 27.52
C MET A 1 -16.06 15.60 28.43
N ASN A 2 -16.08 15.08 29.66
CA ASN A 2 -15.09 15.42 30.69
C ASN A 2 -13.81 14.60 30.47
N ILE A 3 -12.66 15.26 30.26
CA ILE A 3 -11.38 14.60 29.90
C ILE A 3 -10.96 13.59 30.98
N HIS A 4 -11.26 13.88 32.24
CA HIS A 4 -11.00 12.97 33.35
C HIS A 4 -11.75 11.64 33.25
N ALA A 5 -12.97 11.62 32.72
CA ALA A 5 -13.75 10.41 32.55
C ALA A 5 -13.14 9.50 31.47
N LEU A 6 -12.59 10.10 30.41
CA LEU A 6 -11.99 9.38 29.27
C LEU A 6 -10.63 8.78 29.63
N LEU A 7 -9.87 9.44 30.52
CA LEU A 7 -8.59 8.95 31.05
C LEU A 7 -8.75 7.89 32.16
N SER A 8 -9.87 7.88 32.88
CA SER A 8 -10.18 6.86 33.90
C SER A 8 -10.72 5.55 33.33
N GLU A 9 -11.08 5.53 32.04
CA GLU A 9 -11.64 4.36 31.38
C GLU A 9 -10.54 3.31 31.16
N GLN A 10 -10.71 2.11 31.72
CA GLN A 10 -9.75 1.01 31.52
C GLN A 10 -9.97 0.39 30.14
N TRP A 11 -9.13 0.76 29.18
CA TRP A 11 -9.14 0.21 27.84
C TRP A 11 -8.55 -1.20 27.84
N THR A 12 -9.40 -2.23 27.78
CA THR A 12 -8.95 -3.61 27.62
C THR A 12 -8.47 -3.84 26.19
N LEU A 13 -7.25 -4.37 26.03
CA LEU A 13 -6.76 -4.83 24.73
C LEU A 13 -7.71 -5.88 24.12
N PRO A 14 -7.90 -5.90 22.79
CA PRO A 14 -8.73 -6.91 22.16
C PRO A 14 -8.15 -8.31 22.46
N PRO A 15 -9.01 -9.33 22.65
CA PRO A 15 -8.53 -10.68 22.95
C PRO A 15 -7.63 -11.17 21.81
N PHE A 16 -6.52 -11.79 22.18
CA PHE A 16 -5.52 -12.28 21.23
C PHE A 16 -6.07 -13.52 20.51
N LEU A 17 -6.73 -13.28 19.37
CA LEU A 17 -7.29 -14.33 18.52
C LEU A 17 -6.38 -14.47 17.29
N PRO A 18 -5.51 -15.50 17.22
CA PRO A 18 -4.49 -15.62 16.18
C PRO A 18 -5.05 -15.53 14.76
N LYS A 19 -6.22 -16.13 14.53
CA LYS A 19 -6.91 -16.08 13.24
C LYS A 19 -7.29 -14.64 12.82
N ARG A 20 -7.75 -13.81 13.76
CA ARG A 20 -8.14 -12.42 13.48
C ARG A 20 -6.91 -11.55 13.27
N LEU A 21 -5.85 -11.76 14.06
CA LEU A 21 -4.57 -11.06 13.90
C LEU A 21 -3.90 -11.37 12.56
N LEU A 22 -3.87 -12.64 12.17
CA LEU A 22 -3.35 -13.04 10.86
C LEU A 22 -4.15 -12.38 9.74
N LEU A 23 -5.48 -12.38 9.82
CA LEU A 23 -6.32 -11.73 8.82
C LEU A 23 -6.07 -10.21 8.77
N SER A 24 -5.92 -9.57 9.92
CA SER A 24 -5.59 -8.14 10.02
C SER A 24 -4.25 -7.82 9.37
N LEU A 25 -3.22 -8.63 9.60
CA LEU A 25 -1.92 -8.49 8.92
C LEU A 25 -2.06 -8.67 7.41
N LEU A 26 -2.82 -9.68 6.97
CA LEU A 26 -3.07 -9.90 5.54
C LEU A 26 -3.79 -8.71 4.90
N ILE A 27 -4.76 -8.07 5.58
CA ILE A 27 -5.44 -6.88 5.07
C ILE A 27 -4.44 -5.72 4.86
N LEU A 28 -3.54 -5.51 5.81
CA LEU A 28 -2.54 -4.43 5.74
C LEU A 28 -1.46 -4.69 4.68
N LEU A 29 -1.06 -5.95 4.52
CA LEU A 29 0.06 -6.33 3.66
C LEU A 29 -0.36 -6.84 2.28
N ALA A 30 -1.64 -7.12 2.04
CA ALA A 30 -2.09 -7.63 0.75
C ALA A 30 -1.77 -6.68 -0.43
N PRO A 31 -1.92 -5.34 -0.31
CA PRO A 31 -1.49 -4.45 -1.37
C PRO A 31 0.02 -4.51 -1.63
N ASN A 32 0.79 -4.62 -0.55
CA ASN A 32 2.24 -4.77 -0.60
C ASN A 32 2.67 -6.04 -1.33
N ALA A 33 2.01 -7.17 -1.07
CA ALA A 33 2.33 -8.44 -1.71
C ALA A 33 2.19 -8.37 -3.24
N VAL A 34 1.13 -7.73 -3.74
CA VAL A 34 0.90 -7.60 -5.18
C VAL A 34 2.00 -6.77 -5.84
N PHE A 35 2.29 -5.59 -5.32
CA PHE A 35 3.32 -4.72 -5.90
C PHE A 35 4.74 -5.27 -5.73
N TRP A 36 4.99 -6.06 -4.68
CA TRP A 36 6.27 -6.74 -4.51
C TRP A 36 6.47 -7.84 -5.56
N VAL A 37 5.43 -8.63 -5.87
CA VAL A 37 5.47 -9.60 -6.99
C VAL A 37 5.71 -8.87 -8.31
N LEU A 38 5.02 -7.75 -8.56
CA LEU A 38 5.25 -6.96 -9.77
C LEU A 38 6.70 -6.46 -9.83
N ALA A 39 7.24 -5.95 -8.73
CA ALA A 39 8.61 -5.45 -8.67
C ALA A 39 9.66 -6.52 -8.96
N LEU A 40 9.43 -7.76 -8.52
CA LEU A 40 10.26 -8.90 -8.90
C LEU A 40 10.20 -9.20 -10.40
N LEU A 41 9.00 -9.21 -10.99
CA LEU A 41 8.80 -9.49 -12.42
C LEU A 41 9.41 -8.40 -13.31
N THR A 42 9.38 -7.15 -12.87
CA THR A 42 9.89 -5.99 -13.60
C THR A 42 11.32 -5.59 -13.22
N ALA A 43 11.95 -6.32 -12.28
CA ALA A 43 13.27 -6.02 -11.72
C ALA A 43 13.44 -4.59 -11.17
N THR A 44 12.35 -3.95 -10.74
CA THR A 44 12.32 -2.60 -10.17
C THR A 44 12.55 -2.63 -8.66
N ALA A 45 13.07 -1.53 -8.11
CA ALA A 45 13.26 -1.36 -6.68
C ALA A 45 11.98 -0.89 -5.99
N ARG A 46 11.67 -1.52 -4.85
CA ARG A 46 10.50 -1.22 -4.04
C ARG A 46 10.77 -1.60 -2.58
N PRO A 47 10.26 -0.83 -1.60
CA PRO A 47 10.31 -1.28 -0.22
C PRO A 47 9.53 -2.58 -0.04
N ILE A 48 9.92 -3.40 0.94
CA ILE A 48 9.17 -4.63 1.26
C ILE A 48 7.75 -4.23 1.71
N VAL A 49 7.68 -3.25 2.61
CA VAL A 49 6.42 -2.65 3.06
C VAL A 49 6.36 -1.18 2.66
N ASN A 50 5.53 -0.85 1.69
CA ASN A 50 5.04 0.49 1.47
C ASN A 50 3.98 0.83 2.53
N LEU A 51 4.25 1.88 3.31
CA LEU A 51 3.43 2.33 4.42
C LEU A 51 2.26 3.21 3.96
N ASP A 52 2.24 3.71 2.72
CA ASP A 52 1.17 4.56 2.18
C ASP A 52 -0.19 3.85 2.15
N TYR A 53 -0.19 2.53 2.14
CA TYR A 53 -1.42 1.73 2.18
C TYR A 53 -2.04 1.62 3.58
N LEU A 54 -1.27 1.87 4.65
CA LEU A 54 -1.75 1.73 6.04
C LEU A 54 -2.95 2.64 6.35
N PRO A 55 -2.89 3.96 6.07
CA PRO A 55 -4.03 4.85 6.32
C PRO A 55 -5.28 4.39 5.55
N ALA A 56 -5.13 4.02 4.28
CA ALA A 56 -6.24 3.56 3.46
C ALA A 56 -6.87 2.27 4.02
N ALA A 57 -6.06 1.29 4.40
CA ALA A 57 -6.53 0.03 4.98
C ALA A 57 -7.25 0.24 6.32
N LEU A 58 -6.76 1.14 7.18
CA LEU A 58 -7.41 1.52 8.44
C LEU A 58 -8.77 2.17 8.21
N LEU A 59 -8.86 3.10 7.25
CA LEU A 59 -10.11 3.78 6.91
C LEU A 59 -11.15 2.81 6.32
N ILE A 60 -10.73 1.89 5.46
CA ILE A 60 -11.61 0.84 4.89
C ILE A 60 -12.14 -0.11 5.97
N ALA A 61 -11.36 -0.35 7.03
CA ALA A 61 -11.74 -1.23 8.13
C ALA A 61 -12.78 -0.63 9.08
N LEU A 62 -12.93 0.70 9.12
CA LEU A 62 -13.91 1.36 9.99
C LEU A 62 -15.35 1.07 9.53
N PRO A 63 -16.33 1.00 10.45
CA PRO A 63 -17.70 0.60 10.10
C PRO A 63 -18.47 1.67 9.31
N TRP A 64 -18.07 2.94 9.38
CA TRP A 64 -18.81 4.06 8.81
C TRP A 64 -18.66 4.18 7.30
N ARG A 65 -19.78 4.26 6.57
CA ARG A 65 -19.83 4.30 5.10
C ARG A 65 -18.98 5.41 4.49
N PHE A 66 -19.05 6.63 5.02
CA PHE A 66 -18.28 7.77 4.51
C PHE A 66 -16.77 7.61 4.72
N VAL A 67 -16.38 7.00 5.85
CA VAL A 67 -14.97 6.74 6.16
C VAL A 67 -14.41 5.65 5.25
N LYS A 68 -15.21 4.62 4.94
CA LYS A 68 -14.82 3.62 3.93
C LYS A 68 -14.58 4.26 2.57
N ILE A 69 -15.45 5.16 2.13
CA ILE A 69 -15.28 5.89 0.86
C ILE A 69 -13.98 6.70 0.90
N ALA A 70 -13.70 7.43 1.98
CA ALA A 70 -12.44 8.14 2.15
C ALA A 70 -11.23 7.19 2.10
N GLY A 71 -11.35 5.99 2.67
CA GLY A 71 -10.33 4.94 2.59
C GLY A 71 -10.08 4.45 1.16
N VAL A 72 -11.13 4.26 0.36
CA VAL A 72 -10.99 3.94 -1.07
C VAL A 72 -10.34 5.10 -1.84
N LEU A 73 -10.77 6.33 -1.57
CA LEU A 73 -10.21 7.53 -2.19
C LEU A 73 -8.75 7.77 -1.79
N ALA A 74 -8.32 7.32 -0.62
CA ALA A 74 -6.90 7.33 -0.20
C ALA A 74 -6.11 6.15 -0.81
N PHE A 75 -6.76 5.01 -1.02
CA PHE A 75 -6.14 3.84 -1.63
C PHE A 75 -5.72 4.07 -3.08
N TRP A 76 -6.58 4.69 -3.89
CA TRP A 76 -6.30 4.95 -5.30
C TRP A 76 -5.03 5.75 -5.55
N PRO A 77 -4.79 6.93 -4.95
CA PRO A 77 -3.55 7.66 -5.13
C PRO A 77 -2.34 6.87 -4.61
N ALA A 78 -2.44 6.15 -3.49
CA ALA A 78 -1.34 5.31 -3.01
C ALA A 78 -0.94 4.22 -4.02
N VAL A 79 -1.92 3.56 -4.63
CA VAL A 79 -1.69 2.57 -5.70
C VAL A 79 -1.14 3.23 -6.96
N LEU A 80 -1.69 4.39 -7.34
CA LEU A 80 -1.26 5.15 -8.50
C LEU A 80 0.20 5.58 -8.38
N PHE A 81 0.60 6.11 -7.22
CA PHE A 81 1.99 6.53 -6.99
C PHE A 81 2.96 5.35 -6.94
N ASP A 82 2.63 4.22 -6.29
CA ASP A 82 3.49 3.02 -6.31
C ASP A 82 3.65 2.52 -7.77
N GLY A 83 2.56 2.50 -8.56
CA GLY A 83 2.61 2.17 -9.98
C GLY A 83 3.45 3.14 -10.82
N LEU A 84 3.29 4.45 -10.62
CA LEU A 84 4.07 5.48 -11.32
C LEU A 84 5.56 5.39 -10.97
N MET A 85 5.90 5.10 -9.71
CA MET A 85 7.29 4.88 -9.29
C MET A 85 7.93 3.72 -10.05
N MET A 86 7.19 2.63 -10.26
CA MET A 86 7.68 1.51 -11.07
C MET A 86 7.84 1.88 -12.54
N VAL A 87 6.89 2.64 -13.11
CA VAL A 87 6.94 3.10 -14.50
C VAL A 87 8.16 4.00 -14.72
N ILE A 88 8.43 4.96 -13.83
CA ILE A 88 9.60 5.85 -13.92
C ILE A 88 10.91 5.04 -13.85
N GLN A 89 10.96 3.97 -13.04
CA GLN A 89 12.14 3.10 -13.01
C GLN A 89 12.33 2.29 -14.29
N LEU A 90 11.25 1.89 -14.96
CA LEU A 90 11.31 1.18 -16.25
C LEU A 90 11.64 2.12 -17.41
N PHE A 91 11.16 3.37 -17.34
CA PHE A 91 11.36 4.41 -18.36
C PHE A 91 11.98 5.67 -17.72
N PRO A 92 13.25 5.63 -17.31
CA PRO A 92 13.89 6.70 -16.54
C PRO A 92 14.04 8.04 -17.27
N PHE A 93 13.87 8.04 -18.59
CA PHE A 93 13.88 9.22 -19.45
C PHE A 93 12.50 9.88 -19.60
N MET A 94 11.45 9.24 -19.10
CA MET A 94 10.08 9.73 -19.17
C MET A 94 9.78 10.57 -17.94
N ASP A 95 9.45 11.84 -18.14
CA ASP A 95 8.92 12.69 -17.09
C ASP A 95 7.41 12.47 -16.90
N LEU A 96 6.83 13.05 -15.83
CA LEU A 96 5.40 12.90 -15.54
C LEU A 96 4.52 13.41 -16.70
N ILE A 97 4.94 14.49 -17.36
CA ILE A 97 4.23 15.09 -18.49
C ILE A 97 4.25 14.13 -19.69
N GLY A 98 5.41 13.53 -20.00
CA GLY A 98 5.54 12.49 -21.02
C GLY A 98 4.67 11.27 -20.73
N ALA A 99 4.59 10.83 -19.47
CA ALA A 99 3.71 9.73 -19.06
C ALA A 99 2.22 10.07 -19.29
N ILE A 100 1.80 11.29 -18.93
CA ILE A 100 0.42 11.76 -19.20
C ILE A 100 0.14 11.81 -20.70
N ASN A 101 1.09 12.30 -21.50
CA ASN A 101 0.95 12.36 -22.96
C ASN A 101 0.88 10.97 -23.62
N LEU A 102 1.33 9.92 -22.93
CA LEU A 102 1.23 8.53 -23.41
C LEU A 102 -0.10 7.85 -23.08
N VAL A 103 -0.90 8.41 -22.16
CA VAL A 103 -2.24 7.90 -21.81
C VAL A 103 -3.13 7.63 -23.03
N PRO A 104 -3.27 8.55 -24.02
CA PRO A 104 -4.09 8.28 -25.21
C PRO A 104 -3.56 7.14 -26.09
N PHE A 105 -2.27 6.80 -25.97
CA PHE A 105 -1.63 5.72 -26.72
C PHE A 105 -1.65 4.37 -26.00
N ILE A 106 -2.24 4.28 -24.80
CA ILE A 106 -2.33 2.99 -24.08
C ILE A 106 -3.03 1.94 -24.93
N LEU A 107 -4.10 2.31 -25.65
CA LEU A 107 -4.86 1.36 -26.50
C LEU A 107 -4.13 0.95 -27.79
N THR A 108 -3.06 1.66 -28.16
CA THR A 108 -2.22 1.34 -29.33
C THR A 108 -0.85 0.79 -28.93
N ALA A 109 -0.56 0.72 -27.62
CA ALA A 109 0.67 0.16 -27.09
C ALA A 109 0.77 -1.36 -27.36
N PRO A 110 1.99 -1.93 -27.34
CA PRO A 110 2.14 -3.39 -27.40
C PRO A 110 1.30 -4.12 -26.35
N ALA A 111 0.76 -5.28 -26.72
CA ALA A 111 -0.18 -6.05 -25.90
C ALA A 111 0.24 -6.26 -24.43
N PRO A 112 1.53 -6.51 -24.08
CA PRO A 112 1.94 -6.63 -22.68
C PRO A 112 1.62 -5.39 -21.84
N TYR A 113 1.84 -4.19 -22.39
CA TYR A 113 1.55 -2.93 -21.68
C TYR A 113 0.05 -2.73 -21.49
N GLN A 114 -0.75 -3.04 -22.50
CA GLN A 114 -2.22 -2.99 -22.40
C GLN A 114 -2.74 -3.90 -21.30
N ILE A 115 -2.23 -5.14 -21.25
CA ILE A 115 -2.61 -6.13 -20.24
C ILE A 115 -2.21 -5.64 -18.85
N MET A 116 -0.98 -5.13 -18.67
CA MET A 116 -0.54 -4.62 -17.38
C MET A 116 -1.35 -3.41 -16.91
N THR A 117 -1.66 -2.46 -17.80
CA THR A 117 -2.55 -1.33 -17.47
C THR A 117 -3.95 -1.81 -17.10
N GLY A 118 -4.52 -2.75 -17.87
CA GLY A 118 -5.82 -3.34 -17.57
C GLY A 118 -5.86 -4.05 -16.22
N LEU A 119 -4.82 -4.83 -15.90
CA LEU A 119 -4.66 -5.50 -14.60
C LEU A 119 -4.52 -4.50 -13.45
N LEU A 120 -3.77 -3.41 -13.63
CA LEU A 120 -3.63 -2.35 -12.64
C LEU A 120 -4.98 -1.66 -12.37
N LEU A 121 -5.72 -1.31 -13.41
CA LEU A 121 -7.06 -0.70 -13.27
C LEU A 121 -8.05 -1.66 -12.59
N LEU A 122 -8.05 -2.93 -13.00
CA LEU A 122 -8.86 -3.96 -12.36
C LEU A 122 -8.49 -4.10 -10.88
N TYR A 123 -7.20 -4.08 -10.56
CA TYR A 123 -6.71 -4.13 -9.18
C TYR A 123 -7.17 -2.91 -8.37
N MET A 124 -7.04 -1.69 -8.91
CA MET A 124 -7.51 -0.46 -8.27
C MET A 124 -9.01 -0.48 -7.96
N LEU A 125 -9.81 -1.11 -8.82
CA LEU A 125 -11.25 -1.25 -8.62
C LEU A 125 -11.59 -2.40 -7.67
N ALA A 126 -11.00 -3.59 -7.85
CA ALA A 126 -11.38 -4.81 -7.13
C ALA A 126 -10.82 -4.87 -5.71
N MET A 127 -9.58 -4.42 -5.51
CA MET A 127 -8.86 -4.61 -4.24
C MET A 127 -9.56 -3.94 -3.05
N PRO A 128 -10.09 -2.71 -3.14
CA PRO A 128 -10.86 -2.11 -2.05
C PRO A 128 -12.04 -2.98 -1.60
N PHE A 129 -12.75 -3.64 -2.52
CA PHE A 129 -13.85 -4.55 -2.17
C PHE A 129 -13.36 -5.83 -1.50
N VAL A 130 -12.21 -6.36 -1.93
CA VAL A 130 -11.56 -7.52 -1.28
C VAL A 130 -11.19 -7.16 0.16
N LEU A 131 -10.53 -6.02 0.36
CA LEU A 131 -10.16 -5.51 1.69
C LEU A 131 -11.39 -5.30 2.57
N GLN A 132 -12.45 -4.70 2.03
CA GLN A 132 -13.71 -4.49 2.76
C GLN A 132 -14.37 -5.81 3.17
N LYS A 133 -14.44 -6.80 2.28
CA LYS A 133 -15.00 -8.13 2.60
C LYS A 133 -14.16 -8.88 3.63
N ALA A 134 -12.83 -8.74 3.57
CA ALA A 134 -11.93 -9.32 4.56
C ALA A 134 -12.08 -8.62 5.93
N ALA A 135 -12.22 -7.30 5.95
CA ALA A 135 -12.36 -6.50 7.16
C ALA A 135 -13.60 -6.90 7.99
N VAL A 136 -14.70 -7.33 7.36
CA VAL A 136 -15.91 -7.82 8.06
C VAL A 136 -15.63 -9.06 8.93
N LYS A 137 -14.60 -9.85 8.60
CA LYS A 137 -14.25 -11.09 9.32
C LYS A 137 -13.28 -10.84 10.50
N THR A 138 -12.87 -9.59 10.72
CA THR A 138 -11.99 -9.18 11.82
C THR A 138 -12.57 -7.95 12.53
N ASP A 139 -11.88 -7.47 13.55
CA ASP A 139 -12.23 -6.25 14.28
C ASP A 139 -11.25 -5.13 13.88
N PHE A 140 -11.75 -3.91 13.79
CA PHE A 140 -10.93 -2.71 13.64
C PHE A 140 -9.84 -2.65 14.70
N ARG A 141 -10.11 -3.06 15.94
CA ARG A 141 -9.10 -3.08 17.02
C ARG A 141 -7.89 -3.95 16.68
N HIS A 142 -8.12 -5.16 16.13
CA HIS A 142 -7.03 -6.03 15.70
C HIS A 142 -6.25 -5.41 14.54
N ILE A 143 -6.93 -4.79 13.57
CA ILE A 143 -6.28 -4.09 12.46
C ILE A 143 -5.45 -2.90 12.96
N ALA A 144 -5.98 -2.09 13.87
CA ALA A 144 -5.30 -0.94 14.44
C ALA A 144 -4.04 -1.35 15.23
N VAL A 145 -4.11 -2.41 16.04
CA VAL A 145 -2.94 -2.95 16.75
C VAL A 145 -1.90 -3.44 15.75
N CYS A 146 -2.29 -4.23 14.75
CA CYS A 146 -1.35 -4.68 13.71
C CYS A 146 -0.75 -3.50 12.92
N ALA A 147 -1.54 -2.49 12.60
CA ALA A 147 -1.10 -1.29 11.90
C ALA A 147 -0.09 -0.51 12.73
N ALA A 148 -0.33 -0.35 14.03
CA ALA A 148 0.62 0.29 14.94
C ALA A 148 1.94 -0.48 15.01
N VAL A 149 1.90 -1.82 15.07
CA VAL A 149 3.12 -2.65 15.05
C VAL A 149 3.87 -2.51 13.73
N VAL A 150 3.17 -2.56 12.58
CA VAL A 150 3.80 -2.40 11.26
C VAL A 150 4.37 -0.99 11.09
N ALA A 151 3.66 0.05 11.53
CA ALA A 151 4.13 1.43 11.48
C ALA A 151 5.34 1.64 12.41
N ALA A 152 5.32 1.10 13.62
CA ALA A 152 6.45 1.17 14.55
C ALA A 152 7.67 0.44 13.98
N ALA A 153 7.50 -0.78 13.49
CA ALA A 153 8.57 -1.52 12.81
C ALA A 153 9.11 -0.69 11.64
N GLY A 154 8.23 -0.13 10.81
CA GLY A 154 8.63 0.67 9.66
C GLY A 154 9.35 1.97 10.03
N TYR A 155 8.97 2.62 11.13
CA TYR A 155 9.69 3.78 11.66
C TYR A 155 11.13 3.42 12.06
N PHE A 156 11.32 2.30 12.76
CA PHE A 156 12.65 1.86 13.19
C PHE A 156 13.49 1.28 12.05
N THR A 157 12.88 0.65 11.04
CA THR A 157 13.63 0.01 9.95
C THR A 157 13.67 0.84 8.67
N GLY A 158 12.99 1.98 8.59
CA GLY A 158 12.78 2.67 7.32
C GLY A 158 14.02 3.37 6.73
N HIS A 159 15.09 3.46 7.52
CA HIS A 159 16.40 3.90 7.08
C HIS A 159 17.30 2.74 6.60
N LEU A 160 16.93 1.50 6.90
CA LEU A 160 17.71 0.32 6.55
C LEU A 160 17.38 -0.12 5.13
N SER A 161 18.40 -0.14 4.27
CA SER A 161 18.33 -0.77 2.96
C SER A 161 18.72 -2.25 3.07
N TYR A 162 17.97 -3.14 2.43
CA TYR A 162 18.30 -4.57 2.37
C TYR A 162 19.13 -4.93 1.13
N TYR A 163 19.28 -3.99 0.19
CA TYR A 163 20.04 -4.21 -1.04
C TYR A 163 20.53 -2.87 -1.60
N ASP A 164 21.82 -2.78 -1.95
CA ASP A 164 22.36 -1.58 -2.59
C ASP A 164 22.77 -1.86 -4.03
N ARG A 165 22.13 -1.15 -4.97
CA ARG A 165 22.40 -1.26 -6.41
C ARG A 165 23.35 -0.12 -6.79
N GLY A 166 24.59 -0.21 -6.31
CA GLY A 166 25.61 0.85 -6.21
C GLY A 166 26.08 1.61 -7.46
N ARG A 167 25.33 1.66 -8.58
CA ARG A 167 25.60 2.54 -9.74
C ARG A 167 24.34 3.09 -10.45
N MET A 168 23.12 2.71 -10.02
CA MET A 168 21.85 3.26 -10.56
C MET A 168 21.26 4.39 -9.70
N ALA A 169 22.05 4.96 -8.76
CA ALA A 169 21.60 5.92 -7.75
C ALA A 169 20.96 7.20 -8.30
N ASN A 170 21.19 7.54 -9.57
CA ASN A 170 20.68 8.77 -10.19
C ASN A 170 19.25 8.64 -10.74
N ILE A 171 18.69 7.43 -10.83
CA ILE A 171 17.31 7.24 -11.25
C ILE A 171 16.40 7.27 -10.02
N PHE A 172 15.40 8.15 -10.04
CA PHE A 172 14.45 8.30 -8.95
C PHE A 172 13.76 6.96 -8.63
N GLY A 173 13.85 6.54 -7.37
CA GLY A 173 13.29 5.27 -6.91
C GLY A 173 14.12 4.01 -7.22
N ALA A 174 15.18 4.07 -8.04
CA ALA A 174 15.93 2.87 -8.46
C ALA A 174 16.74 2.19 -7.34
N ASN A 175 16.96 2.87 -6.22
CA ASN A 175 17.58 2.34 -5.01
C ASN A 175 16.59 2.21 -3.85
N ASN A 176 15.28 2.11 -4.11
CA ASN A 176 14.25 2.03 -3.07
C ASN A 176 14.14 0.62 -2.43
N PHE A 177 15.26 -0.01 -2.09
CA PHE A 177 15.32 -1.33 -1.44
C PHE A 177 15.27 -1.22 0.09
N TYR A 178 14.27 -0.53 0.63
CA TYR A 178 14.12 -0.37 2.08
C TYR A 178 13.20 -1.43 2.69
N TYR A 179 13.42 -1.79 3.96
CA TYR A 179 12.51 -2.72 4.64
C TYR A 179 11.08 -2.16 4.73
N ALA A 180 10.95 -0.88 5.07
CA ALA A 180 9.67 -0.19 5.05
C ALA A 180 9.87 1.27 4.64
N LYS A 181 8.96 1.84 3.84
CA LYS A 181 9.02 3.26 3.46
C LYS A 181 7.64 3.78 3.10
N SER A 182 7.44 5.07 3.28
CA SER A 182 6.34 5.87 2.73
C SER A 182 6.97 6.72 1.63
#